data_AF-A0A651E3I3-F1
#
_entry.id   AF-A0A651E3I3-F1
#
_cell.length_a   1.000
_cell.length_b   1.000
_cell.length_c   1.000
_cell.angle_alpha   90.00
_cell.angle_beta   90.00
_cell.angle_gamma   90.00
#
_symmetry.space_group_name_H-M   'P 1'
#
loop_
_entity.id
_entity.type
_entity.pdbx_description
1 polymer ?
#
loop_
_entity_poly.entity_id
_entity_poly.type
_entity_poly.pdbx_seq_one_letter_code
_entity_poly.pdbx_strand_id
1 'polypeptide(L)'
;MQTQHLSNDLLYQSFLLGAENVIREKNTLNAINVFPVPDSDTGTNLAAMMRSIITHAKQGKTPKETMESIADAAIMGARGNSGIIFAEYIHGFAADLPDDEVGVDSLITVAHNAAKKAYHAISKPVEGTIITLMRTWAGALDRLKGVSNNLIDLLAKAYDVVLQELDRTPEMLPVLKENNVVDAGAKGFVHFLEGFARALRGETLSEDLKIDQDKPVIHVEHLEASQTRYCTEALLRGKDLNVDQIRHMLESFGDSVVVAGSDRMLRVHVHTDQPDEIFAGLEPYGQILEQKVDDMRRQFEAANQRKYDIALVTDSIADLPQSMIDQYQIHMIPIGLTINDVNYFDKVTIQSSRFYGMMDSLKVYPTSSLPNEKTLEDFFSFLTTHYKTILVMTVSSQMSGTNQVFQKVAAKFPETDIKVIDSRQNSGAQGLLVMTAAKLIEEGLPVDEIASRLEDLRQKTRILVSVQTLKYMVRSGRLSKVSGLMGKVLNLKPVVSIDDEGKGIIFAKALSIKKSNRLIEAHMREMADKHGIETYAIVHANADKRAAEYARIYENMLGKQPAYIMDISTIVAMNAGIGTVAIAYIRKD
;
A
#
# COMPACT_ATOMS: atom_id res chain seq x y z
N MET A 1 -20.34 44.94 -5.65
CA MET A 1 -21.35 44.27 -6.49
C MET A 1 -21.86 43.07 -5.71
N GLN A 2 -23.17 42.93 -5.52
CA GLN A 2 -23.75 41.74 -4.88
C GLN A 2 -23.68 40.59 -5.89
N THR A 3 -22.72 39.68 -5.71
CA THR A 3 -22.52 38.53 -6.59
C THR A 3 -23.75 37.62 -6.53
N GLN A 4 -24.53 37.56 -7.63
CA GLN A 4 -25.67 36.64 -7.78
C GLN A 4 -25.29 35.32 -8.48
N HIS A 5 -24.08 35.26 -9.05
CA HIS A 5 -23.58 34.14 -9.84
C HIS A 5 -22.12 33.83 -9.49
N LEU A 6 -21.72 32.55 -9.51
CA LEU A 6 -20.30 32.19 -9.51
C LEU A 6 -19.79 32.29 -10.94
N SER A 7 -18.90 33.25 -11.19
CA SER A 7 -18.12 33.26 -12.42
C SER A 7 -17.19 32.06 -12.45
N ASN A 8 -16.76 31.64 -13.65
CA ASN A 8 -15.80 30.56 -13.82
C ASN A 8 -14.50 30.78 -12.99
N ASP A 9 -14.00 32.02 -12.95
CA ASP A 9 -12.83 32.38 -12.14
C ASP A 9 -13.08 32.26 -10.64
N LEU A 10 -14.19 32.80 -10.16
CA LEU A 10 -14.54 32.72 -8.75
C LEU A 10 -14.76 31.27 -8.32
N LEU A 11 -15.39 30.45 -9.16
CA LEU A 11 -15.57 29.02 -8.93
C LEU A 11 -14.23 28.30 -8.78
N TYR A 12 -13.29 28.54 -9.70
CA TYR A 12 -11.96 27.96 -9.67
C TYR A 12 -11.22 28.34 -8.38
N GLN A 13 -11.15 29.63 -8.05
CA GLN A 13 -10.48 30.12 -6.83
C GLN A 13 -11.13 29.58 -5.56
N SER A 14 -12.47 29.45 -5.53
CA SER A 14 -13.19 28.90 -4.38
C SER A 14 -12.80 27.45 -4.11
N PHE A 15 -12.69 26.61 -5.14
CA PHE A 15 -12.23 25.23 -4.97
C PHE A 15 -10.78 25.15 -4.47
N LEU A 16 -9.90 26.00 -4.98
CA LEU A 16 -8.50 26.03 -4.56
C LEU A 16 -8.34 26.47 -3.10
N LEU A 17 -9.07 27.49 -2.66
CA LEU A 17 -9.06 27.93 -1.27
C LEU A 17 -9.72 26.92 -0.32
N GLY A 18 -10.77 26.23 -0.78
CA GLY A 18 -11.33 25.07 -0.08
C GLY A 18 -10.29 23.96 0.11
N ALA A 19 -9.58 23.61 -0.96
CA ALA A 19 -8.51 22.61 -0.94
C ALA A 19 -7.36 23.00 -0.01
N GLU A 20 -6.92 24.26 -0.06
CA GLU A 20 -5.90 24.79 0.85
C GLU A 20 -6.29 24.63 2.32
N ASN A 21 -7.53 24.97 2.68
CA ASN A 21 -7.97 24.94 4.07
C ASN A 21 -7.96 23.51 4.63
N VAL A 22 -8.40 22.53 3.83
CA VAL A 22 -8.33 21.10 4.22
C VAL A 22 -6.89 20.64 4.38
N ILE A 23 -5.96 21.10 3.54
CA ILE A 23 -4.54 20.75 3.67
C ILE A 23 -3.95 21.30 4.97
N ARG A 24 -4.33 22.52 5.38
CA ARG A 24 -3.87 23.13 6.64
C ARG A 24 -4.39 22.35 7.86
N GLU A 25 -5.61 21.85 7.78
CA GLU A 25 -6.27 21.11 8.87
C GLU A 25 -5.96 19.61 8.88
N LYS A 26 -5.06 19.12 8.00
CA LYS A 26 -4.65 17.71 7.90
C LYS A 26 -4.41 17.04 9.26
N ASN A 27 -3.61 17.68 10.12
CA ASN A 27 -3.23 17.10 11.41
C ASN A 27 -4.42 17.05 12.38
N THR A 28 -5.25 18.11 12.41
CA THR A 28 -6.49 18.17 13.20
C THR A 28 -7.43 17.04 12.79
N LEU A 29 -7.59 16.81 11.48
CA LEU A 29 -8.44 15.75 10.93
C LEU A 29 -7.92 14.35 11.26
N ASN A 30 -6.61 14.11 11.19
CA ASN A 30 -6.02 12.82 11.57
C ASN A 30 -6.23 12.50 13.07
N ALA A 31 -6.20 13.53 13.92
CA ALA A 31 -6.35 13.39 15.37
C ALA A 31 -7.77 12.99 15.82
N ILE A 32 -8.79 13.20 14.98
CA ILE A 32 -10.19 12.88 15.29
C ILE A 32 -10.74 11.70 14.48
N ASN A 33 -9.89 11.01 13.70
CA ASN A 33 -10.30 9.92 12.83
C ASN A 33 -10.53 8.64 13.63
N VAL A 34 -11.81 8.34 13.90
CA VAL A 34 -12.23 7.14 14.65
C VAL A 34 -13.22 6.23 13.90
N PHE A 35 -13.59 6.58 12.67
CA PHE A 35 -14.57 5.83 11.86
C PHE A 35 -14.22 5.90 10.36
N PRO A 36 -14.42 4.81 9.58
CA PRO A 36 -14.85 3.47 10.00
C PRO A 36 -13.72 2.68 10.68
N VAL A 37 -12.48 3.07 10.44
CA VAL A 37 -11.29 2.52 11.07
C VAL A 37 -10.51 3.71 11.62
N PRO A 38 -10.22 3.76 12.93
CA PRO A 38 -9.20 4.66 13.44
C PRO A 38 -7.87 4.17 12.87
N ASP A 39 -7.36 4.86 11.86
CA ASP A 39 -6.03 4.67 11.25
C ASP A 39 -5.27 6.01 11.14
N SER A 40 -5.88 7.09 11.66
CA SER A 40 -5.35 8.46 11.64
C SER A 40 -4.83 8.91 10.28
N ASP A 41 -5.45 8.43 9.20
CA ASP A 41 -5.06 8.78 7.84
C ASP A 41 -6.07 9.67 7.10
N THR A 42 -7.29 9.86 7.63
CA THR A 42 -8.37 10.59 6.92
C THR A 42 -7.93 11.99 6.49
N GLY A 43 -7.28 12.76 7.35
CA GLY A 43 -6.73 14.07 7.01
C GLY A 43 -5.61 13.98 5.96
N THR A 44 -4.71 13.00 6.08
CA THR A 44 -3.66 12.73 5.08
C THR A 44 -4.23 12.39 3.71
N ASN A 45 -5.27 11.55 3.66
CA ASN A 45 -5.96 11.12 2.46
C ASN A 45 -6.72 12.28 1.79
N LEU A 46 -7.45 13.07 2.57
CA LEU A 46 -8.11 14.28 2.08
C LEU A 46 -7.09 15.31 1.57
N ALA A 47 -6.02 15.56 2.33
CA ALA A 47 -4.97 16.49 1.92
C ALA A 47 -4.25 16.04 0.63
N ALA A 48 -4.06 14.73 0.41
CA ALA A 48 -3.50 14.20 -0.83
C ALA A 48 -4.39 14.52 -2.04
N MET A 49 -5.70 14.30 -1.93
CA MET A 49 -6.67 14.66 -2.95
C MET A 49 -6.66 16.17 -3.23
N MET A 50 -6.69 16.99 -2.18
CA MET A 50 -6.70 18.44 -2.29
C MET A 50 -5.41 18.99 -2.92
N ARG A 51 -4.24 18.40 -2.59
CA ARG A 51 -2.97 18.72 -3.25
C ARG A 51 -3.00 18.38 -4.73
N SER A 52 -3.61 17.25 -5.10
CA SER A 52 -3.79 16.89 -6.50
C SER A 52 -4.64 17.92 -7.25
N ILE A 53 -5.73 18.40 -6.65
CA ILE A 53 -6.57 19.47 -7.22
C ILE A 53 -5.74 20.74 -7.45
N ILE A 54 -5.04 21.23 -6.41
CA ILE A 54 -4.21 22.45 -6.53
C ILE A 54 -3.12 22.31 -7.60
N THR A 55 -2.53 21.12 -7.74
CA THR A 55 -1.37 20.90 -8.62
C THR A 55 -1.78 20.64 -10.07
N HIS A 56 -2.87 19.91 -10.31
CA HIS A 56 -3.20 19.36 -11.61
C HIS A 56 -4.44 19.95 -12.26
N ALA A 57 -5.36 20.53 -11.47
CA ALA A 57 -6.55 21.15 -12.04
C ALA A 57 -6.16 22.38 -12.87
N LYS A 58 -6.93 22.64 -13.92
CA LYS A 58 -6.75 23.79 -14.81
C LYS A 58 -8.07 24.52 -14.94
N GLN A 59 -7.99 25.84 -14.95
CA GLN A 59 -9.12 26.68 -15.29
C GLN A 59 -9.42 26.54 -16.79
N GLY A 60 -10.61 26.03 -17.10
CA GLY A 60 -11.14 25.95 -18.46
C GLY A 60 -11.74 27.28 -18.90
N LYS A 61 -12.36 27.30 -20.08
CA LYS A 61 -13.07 28.47 -20.60
C LYS A 61 -14.44 28.65 -19.95
N THR A 62 -15.08 27.54 -19.58
CA THR A 62 -16.41 27.48 -18.98
C THR A 62 -16.35 26.92 -17.55
N PRO A 63 -17.35 27.20 -16.69
CA PRO A 63 -17.45 26.56 -15.37
C PRO A 63 -17.42 25.04 -15.45
N LYS A 64 -18.08 24.48 -16.47
CA LYS A 64 -18.10 23.04 -16.74
C LYS A 64 -16.70 22.49 -17.03
N GLU A 65 -15.97 23.06 -17.99
CA GLU A 65 -14.60 22.63 -18.31
C GLU A 65 -13.65 22.71 -17.09
N THR A 66 -13.78 23.78 -16.30
CA THR A 66 -13.01 23.95 -15.07
C THR A 66 -13.32 22.86 -14.04
N MET A 67 -14.61 22.56 -13.83
CA MET A 67 -15.02 21.56 -12.85
C MET A 67 -14.74 20.13 -13.30
N GLU A 68 -14.81 19.84 -14.60
CA GLU A 68 -14.32 18.57 -15.15
C GLU A 68 -12.82 18.40 -14.86
N SER A 69 -12.01 19.45 -15.06
CA SER A 69 -10.58 19.39 -14.73
C SER A 69 -10.32 19.21 -13.22
N ILE A 70 -11.11 19.84 -12.36
CA ILE A 70 -11.02 19.66 -10.90
C ILE A 70 -11.44 18.24 -10.50
N ALA A 71 -12.52 17.71 -11.07
CA ALA A 71 -13.01 16.36 -10.80
C ALA A 71 -12.00 15.29 -11.20
N ASP A 72 -11.39 15.42 -12.39
CA ASP A 72 -10.33 14.51 -12.83
C ASP A 72 -9.13 14.56 -11.88
N ALA A 73 -8.70 15.76 -11.47
CA ALA A 73 -7.62 15.93 -10.50
C ALA A 73 -7.95 15.34 -9.12
N ALA A 74 -9.20 15.47 -8.68
CA ALA A 74 -9.70 14.88 -7.44
C ALA A 74 -9.66 13.34 -7.51
N ILE A 75 -10.20 12.73 -8.56
CA ILE A 75 -10.22 11.26 -8.74
C ILE A 75 -8.79 10.69 -8.80
N MET A 76 -7.87 11.37 -9.49
CA MET A 76 -6.47 10.96 -9.56
C MET A 76 -5.77 11.02 -8.18
N GLY A 77 -6.12 11.99 -7.34
CA GLY A 77 -5.51 12.19 -6.02
C GLY A 77 -6.25 11.54 -4.85
N ALA A 78 -7.46 11.04 -5.07
CA ALA A 78 -8.33 10.51 -4.04
C ALA A 78 -7.69 9.28 -3.38
N ARG A 79 -7.72 9.22 -2.05
CA ARG A 79 -7.24 8.09 -1.26
C ARG A 79 -8.20 7.84 -0.11
N GLY A 80 -8.25 6.59 0.35
CA GLY A 80 -9.15 6.17 1.41
C GLY A 80 -10.63 6.42 1.10
N ASN A 81 -11.48 6.00 2.03
CA ASN A 81 -12.92 6.08 1.87
C ASN A 81 -13.42 7.55 1.72
N SER A 82 -13.06 8.41 2.69
CA SER A 82 -13.49 9.82 2.72
C SER A 82 -13.02 10.63 1.51
N GLY A 83 -11.79 10.41 1.04
CA GLY A 83 -11.26 11.09 -0.14
C GLY A 83 -11.97 10.67 -1.42
N ILE A 84 -12.28 9.38 -1.58
CA ILE A 84 -12.99 8.86 -2.76
C ILE A 84 -14.45 9.34 -2.79
N ILE A 85 -15.14 9.35 -1.63
CA ILE A 85 -16.50 9.90 -1.52
C ILE A 85 -16.51 11.39 -1.90
N PHE A 86 -15.52 12.16 -1.42
CA PHE A 86 -15.43 13.58 -1.73
C PHE A 86 -15.08 13.80 -3.22
N ALA A 87 -14.18 13.02 -3.80
CA ALA A 87 -13.92 13.07 -5.23
C ALA A 87 -15.19 12.77 -6.05
N GLU A 88 -16.03 11.83 -5.61
CA GLU A 88 -17.31 11.57 -6.28
C GLU A 88 -18.30 12.72 -6.13
N TYR A 89 -18.36 13.37 -4.98
CA TYR A 89 -19.17 14.57 -4.79
C TYR A 89 -18.73 15.67 -5.78
N ILE A 90 -17.43 15.92 -5.90
CA ILE A 90 -16.87 16.89 -6.86
C ILE A 90 -17.22 16.49 -8.30
N HIS A 91 -17.10 15.21 -8.63
CA HIS A 91 -17.45 14.69 -9.95
C HIS A 91 -18.95 14.77 -10.25
N GLY A 92 -19.82 14.61 -9.25
CA GLY A 92 -21.26 14.84 -9.38
C GLY A 92 -21.62 16.31 -9.51
N PHE A 93 -20.85 17.18 -8.86
CA PHE A 93 -21.00 18.63 -8.99
C PHE A 93 -20.66 19.11 -10.41
N ALA A 94 -19.68 18.48 -11.07
CA ALA A 94 -19.24 18.85 -12.43
C ALA A 94 -20.26 18.50 -13.54
N ALA A 95 -21.02 17.41 -13.37
CA ALA A 95 -21.77 16.78 -14.47
C ALA A 95 -22.85 17.66 -15.11
N ASP A 96 -23.55 18.47 -14.30
CA ASP A 96 -24.72 19.25 -14.72
C ASP A 96 -24.50 20.78 -14.65
N LEU A 97 -23.24 21.21 -14.69
CA LEU A 97 -22.93 22.64 -14.71
C LEU A 97 -23.21 23.28 -16.09
N PRO A 98 -23.71 24.53 -16.10
CA PRO A 98 -23.86 25.30 -17.32
C PRO A 98 -22.50 25.79 -17.86
N ASP A 99 -22.47 26.14 -19.15
CA ASP A 99 -21.26 26.62 -19.82
C ASP A 99 -20.95 28.11 -19.55
N ASP A 100 -21.88 28.89 -19.02
CA ASP A 100 -21.75 30.33 -18.80
C ASP A 100 -21.52 30.72 -17.34
N GLU A 101 -22.58 30.93 -16.55
CA GLU A 101 -22.52 31.37 -15.16
C GLU A 101 -23.33 30.45 -14.25
N VAL A 102 -22.79 30.16 -13.07
CA VAL A 102 -23.49 29.30 -12.10
C VAL A 102 -24.37 30.19 -11.21
N GLY A 103 -25.65 30.28 -11.57
CA GLY A 103 -26.68 30.90 -10.73
C GLY A 103 -27.10 30.02 -9.55
N VAL A 104 -27.90 30.59 -8.63
CA VAL A 104 -28.36 29.93 -7.41
C VAL A 104 -29.09 28.61 -7.68
N ASP A 105 -30.04 28.58 -8.64
CA ASP A 105 -30.81 27.36 -8.92
C ASP A 105 -29.94 26.25 -9.55
N SER A 106 -28.99 26.63 -10.41
CA SER A 106 -28.01 25.68 -10.95
C SER A 106 -27.13 25.13 -9.82
N LEU A 107 -26.63 25.99 -8.93
CA LEU A 107 -25.83 25.59 -7.78
C LEU A 107 -26.56 24.59 -6.86
N ILE A 108 -27.84 24.86 -6.57
CA ILE A 108 -28.69 23.95 -5.77
C ILE A 108 -28.84 22.60 -6.48
N THR A 109 -29.13 22.62 -7.78
CA THR A 109 -29.31 21.41 -8.59
C THR A 109 -28.06 20.55 -8.58
N VAL A 110 -26.89 21.14 -8.86
CA VAL A 110 -25.62 20.39 -8.87
C VAL A 110 -25.21 19.92 -7.48
N ALA A 111 -25.51 20.67 -6.40
CA ALA A 111 -25.26 20.24 -5.03
C ALA A 111 -26.11 19.00 -4.65
N HIS A 112 -27.37 18.97 -5.05
CA HIS A 112 -28.22 17.79 -4.86
C HIS A 112 -27.73 16.58 -5.66
N ASN A 113 -27.35 16.79 -6.92
CA ASN A 113 -26.83 15.72 -7.77
C ASN A 113 -25.50 15.18 -7.23
N ALA A 114 -24.59 16.06 -6.80
CA ALA A 114 -23.34 15.73 -6.14
C ALA A 114 -23.55 14.87 -4.89
N ALA A 115 -24.45 15.29 -3.99
CA ALA A 115 -24.77 14.54 -2.77
C ALA A 115 -25.39 13.17 -3.08
N LYS A 116 -26.29 13.10 -4.08
CA LYS A 116 -26.89 11.83 -4.53
C LYS A 116 -25.86 10.88 -5.13
N LYS A 117 -24.94 11.40 -5.94
CA LYS A 117 -23.90 10.60 -6.61
C LYS A 117 -22.90 10.04 -5.59
N ALA A 118 -22.43 10.89 -4.67
CA ALA A 118 -21.58 10.46 -3.56
C ALA A 118 -22.27 9.39 -2.69
N TYR A 119 -23.58 9.50 -2.47
CA TYR A 119 -24.34 8.50 -1.70
C TYR A 119 -24.40 7.15 -2.42
N HIS A 120 -24.57 7.14 -3.75
CA HIS A 120 -24.63 5.91 -4.54
C HIS A 120 -23.26 5.26 -4.80
N ALA A 121 -22.15 6.00 -4.68
CA ALA A 121 -20.81 5.44 -4.83
C ALA A 121 -20.43 4.48 -3.70
N ILE A 122 -21.10 4.58 -2.55
CA ILE A 122 -20.85 3.78 -1.35
C ILE A 122 -21.85 2.62 -1.31
N SER A 123 -21.34 1.40 -1.12
CA SER A 123 -22.21 0.21 -1.09
C SER A 123 -23.14 0.18 0.12
N LYS A 124 -22.67 0.69 1.28
CA LYS A 124 -23.44 0.82 2.52
C LYS A 124 -23.24 2.23 3.11
N PRO A 125 -24.02 3.23 2.68
CA PRO A 125 -23.93 4.58 3.21
C PRO A 125 -24.28 4.63 4.70
N VAL A 126 -23.56 5.44 5.46
CA VAL A 126 -23.72 5.59 6.92
C VAL A 126 -23.98 7.05 7.26
N GLU A 127 -25.11 7.33 7.91
CA GLU A 127 -25.42 8.68 8.41
C GLU A 127 -24.57 9.01 9.65
N GLY A 128 -24.36 10.31 9.91
CA GLY A 128 -23.38 10.79 10.87
C GLY A 128 -21.98 10.94 10.28
N THR A 129 -21.82 10.78 8.97
CA THR A 129 -20.54 10.91 8.25
C THR A 129 -20.57 12.07 7.24
N ILE A 130 -19.48 12.25 6.49
CA ILE A 130 -19.38 13.21 5.38
C ILE A 130 -20.63 13.27 4.47
N ILE A 131 -21.30 12.14 4.23
CA ILE A 131 -22.45 12.10 3.32
C ILE A 131 -23.69 12.82 3.89
N THR A 132 -23.85 12.82 5.21
CA THR A 132 -24.91 13.54 5.92
C THR A 132 -24.78 15.04 5.69
N LEU A 133 -23.54 15.55 5.74
CA LEU A 133 -23.25 16.97 5.57
C LEU A 133 -23.37 17.40 4.11
N MET A 134 -22.95 16.58 3.15
CA MET A 134 -23.16 16.85 1.72
C MET A 134 -24.66 16.99 1.39
N ARG A 135 -25.50 16.10 1.93
CA ARG A 135 -26.96 16.19 1.77
C ARG A 135 -27.56 17.38 2.50
N THR A 136 -27.10 17.64 3.72
CA THR A 136 -27.55 18.76 4.54
C THR A 136 -27.22 20.10 3.88
N TRP A 137 -26.02 20.22 3.30
CA TRP A 137 -25.61 21.36 2.50
C TRP A 137 -26.56 21.61 1.33
N ALA A 138 -26.79 20.60 0.49
CA ALA A 138 -27.70 20.72 -0.66
C ALA A 138 -29.11 21.13 -0.23
N GLY A 139 -29.66 20.49 0.80
CA GLY A 139 -30.99 20.82 1.33
C GLY A 139 -31.06 22.17 2.05
N ALA A 140 -29.97 22.66 2.63
CA ALA A 140 -29.91 23.99 3.23
C ALA A 140 -29.95 25.08 2.15
N LEU A 141 -29.19 24.91 1.06
CA LEU A 141 -29.23 25.84 -0.08
C LEU A 141 -30.64 25.99 -0.66
N ASP A 142 -31.35 24.88 -0.88
CA ASP A 142 -32.71 24.93 -1.46
C ASP A 142 -33.72 25.60 -0.50
N ARG A 143 -33.67 25.25 0.79
CA ARG A 143 -34.58 25.82 1.80
C ARG A 143 -34.36 27.31 2.04
N LEU A 144 -33.11 27.77 1.96
CA LEU A 144 -32.73 29.14 2.35
C LEU A 144 -32.71 30.12 1.18
N LYS A 145 -32.83 29.67 -0.07
CA LYS A 145 -32.76 30.54 -1.26
C LYS A 145 -33.76 31.70 -1.23
N GLY A 146 -34.98 31.46 -0.74
CA GLY A 146 -36.06 32.45 -0.70
C GLY A 146 -35.93 33.52 0.40
N VAL A 147 -35.05 33.29 1.39
CA VAL A 147 -34.83 34.20 2.53
C VAL A 147 -33.41 34.78 2.55
N SER A 148 -32.67 34.61 1.46
CA SER A 148 -31.29 35.06 1.31
C SER A 148 -31.20 36.24 0.35
N ASN A 149 -30.37 37.21 0.71
CA ASN A 149 -30.26 38.49 0.00
C ASN A 149 -29.44 38.37 -1.30
N ASN A 150 -28.44 37.48 -1.30
CA ASN A 150 -27.55 37.19 -2.43
C ASN A 150 -26.89 35.82 -2.19
N LEU A 151 -26.05 35.39 -3.14
CA LEU A 151 -25.38 34.09 -3.07
C LEU A 151 -24.47 33.96 -1.83
N ILE A 152 -23.76 35.02 -1.45
CA ILE A 152 -22.85 35.00 -0.28
C ILE A 152 -23.66 34.78 1.01
N ASP A 153 -24.79 35.49 1.16
CA ASP A 153 -25.71 35.33 2.29
C ASP A 153 -26.32 33.92 2.32
N LEU A 154 -26.69 33.37 1.15
CA LEU A 154 -27.19 32.00 1.04
C LEU A 154 -26.16 30.97 1.51
N LEU A 155 -24.92 31.08 1.02
CA LEU A 155 -23.84 30.16 1.37
C LEU A 155 -23.46 30.26 2.85
N ALA A 156 -23.45 31.46 3.41
CA ALA A 156 -23.19 31.68 4.84
C ALA A 156 -24.26 31.02 5.72
N LYS A 157 -25.56 31.26 5.43
CA LYS A 157 -26.64 30.62 6.20
C LYS A 157 -26.68 29.11 6.03
N ALA A 158 -26.39 28.60 4.82
CA ALA A 158 -26.31 27.17 4.58
C ALA A 158 -25.12 26.53 5.32
N TYR A 159 -23.99 27.24 5.42
CA TYR A 159 -22.83 26.80 6.17
C TYR A 159 -23.11 26.67 7.67
N ASP A 160 -23.84 27.64 8.25
CA ASP A 160 -24.27 27.57 9.66
C ASP A 160 -25.13 26.33 9.94
N VAL A 161 -25.99 25.94 9.00
CA VAL A 161 -26.79 24.70 9.12
C VAL A 161 -25.89 23.46 9.07
N VAL A 162 -24.86 23.45 8.22
CA VAL A 162 -23.90 22.33 8.15
C VAL A 162 -23.06 22.23 9.42
N LEU A 163 -22.67 23.35 10.03
CA LEU A 163 -21.97 23.35 11.33
C LEU A 163 -22.82 22.71 12.43
N GLN A 164 -24.11 23.09 12.50
CA GLN A 164 -25.03 22.48 13.46
C GLN A 164 -25.19 20.97 13.21
N GLU A 165 -25.21 20.53 11.96
CA GLU A 165 -25.32 19.10 11.66
C GLU A 165 -24.04 18.33 11.96
N LEU A 166 -22.86 18.95 11.75
CA LEU A 166 -21.57 18.39 12.16
C LEU A 166 -21.57 18.12 13.67
N ASP A 167 -22.01 19.08 14.49
CA ASP A 167 -22.08 18.94 15.95
C ASP A 167 -23.04 17.83 16.39
N ARG A 168 -23.99 17.44 15.54
CA ARG A 168 -24.94 16.34 15.77
C ARG A 168 -24.44 14.98 15.29
N THR A 169 -23.34 14.90 14.54
CA THR A 169 -22.78 13.62 14.10
C THR A 169 -22.51 12.62 15.24
N PRO A 170 -22.06 13.04 16.45
CA PRO A 170 -21.90 12.12 17.57
C PRO A 170 -23.22 11.56 18.10
N GLU A 171 -24.36 12.22 17.85
CA GLU A 171 -25.68 11.68 18.20
C GLU A 171 -26.12 10.56 17.25
N MET A 172 -25.55 10.50 16.04
CA MET A 172 -25.90 9.57 14.97
C MET A 172 -25.03 8.31 15.00
N LEU A 173 -23.78 8.43 15.44
CA LEU A 173 -22.80 7.34 15.46
C LEU A 173 -22.24 7.13 16.88
N PRO A 174 -22.48 5.95 17.49
CA PRO A 174 -21.99 5.64 18.83
C PRO A 174 -20.47 5.81 19.00
N VAL A 175 -19.68 5.37 18.02
CA VAL A 175 -18.20 5.46 18.07
C VAL A 175 -17.69 6.89 18.17
N LEU A 176 -18.36 7.85 17.50
CA LEU A 176 -18.03 9.28 17.59
C LEU A 176 -18.34 9.83 18.98
N LYS A 177 -19.49 9.42 19.55
CA LYS A 177 -19.91 9.80 20.90
C LYS A 177 -18.97 9.28 21.98
N GLU A 178 -18.57 8.02 21.86
CA GLU A 178 -17.70 7.34 22.81
C GLU A 178 -16.30 7.99 22.85
N ASN A 179 -15.82 8.46 21.69
CA ASN A 179 -14.54 9.14 21.58
C ASN A 179 -14.64 10.68 21.74
N ASN A 180 -15.85 11.22 21.94
CA ASN A 180 -16.10 12.66 22.07
C ASN A 180 -15.52 13.50 20.91
N VAL A 181 -15.67 12.99 19.68
CA VAL A 181 -15.23 13.63 18.43
C VAL A 181 -16.36 13.65 17.41
N VAL A 182 -16.26 14.54 16.43
CA VAL A 182 -17.11 14.53 15.22
C VAL A 182 -16.47 13.68 14.14
N ASP A 183 -17.22 13.34 13.08
CA ASP A 183 -16.64 12.61 11.94
C ASP A 183 -15.53 13.43 11.25
N ALA A 184 -14.38 12.78 10.99
CA ALA A 184 -13.22 13.43 10.41
C ALA A 184 -13.47 13.84 8.95
N GLY A 185 -14.12 12.97 8.15
CA GLY A 185 -14.46 13.27 6.76
C GLY A 185 -15.43 14.45 6.65
N ALA A 186 -16.47 14.43 7.48
CA ALA A 186 -17.44 15.49 7.72
C ALA A 186 -16.79 16.82 8.07
N LYS A 187 -15.89 16.84 9.06
CA LYS A 187 -15.13 18.03 9.44
C LYS A 187 -14.27 18.54 8.29
N GLY A 188 -13.66 17.63 7.51
CA GLY A 188 -12.93 17.95 6.29
C GLY A 188 -13.79 18.66 5.25
N PHE A 189 -15.03 18.22 5.04
CA PHE A 189 -15.99 18.91 4.16
C PHE A 189 -16.35 20.31 4.67
N VAL A 190 -16.52 20.48 5.99
CA VAL A 190 -16.74 21.79 6.61
C VAL A 190 -15.55 22.73 6.37
N HIS A 191 -14.32 22.26 6.56
CA HIS A 191 -13.13 23.06 6.26
C HIS A 191 -13.02 23.41 4.78
N PHE A 192 -13.42 22.51 3.88
CA PHE A 192 -13.51 22.85 2.47
C PHE A 192 -14.51 23.98 2.20
N LEU A 193 -15.73 23.91 2.77
CA LEU A 193 -16.73 24.98 2.62
C LEU A 193 -16.27 26.32 3.21
N GLU A 194 -15.58 26.28 4.34
CA GLU A 194 -14.97 27.46 4.96
C GLU A 194 -13.94 28.11 4.02
N GLY A 195 -13.03 27.32 3.45
CA GLY A 195 -12.07 27.78 2.47
C GLY A 195 -12.74 28.30 1.19
N PHE A 196 -13.76 27.59 0.70
CA PHE A 196 -14.55 28.00 -0.46
C PHE A 196 -15.18 29.38 -0.26
N ALA A 197 -15.74 29.65 0.93
CA ALA A 197 -16.37 30.94 1.24
C ALA A 197 -15.36 32.10 1.33
N ARG A 198 -14.08 31.84 1.61
CA ARG A 198 -13.02 32.88 1.66
C ARG A 198 -12.80 33.53 0.30
N ALA A 199 -12.87 32.76 -0.80
CA ALA A 199 -12.76 33.31 -2.16
C ALA A 199 -13.85 34.35 -2.46
N LEU A 200 -15.07 34.13 -1.95
CA LEU A 200 -16.21 35.03 -2.12
C LEU A 200 -16.01 36.38 -1.40
N ARG A 201 -15.09 36.43 -0.44
CA ARG A 201 -14.68 37.65 0.28
C ARG A 201 -13.48 38.33 -0.40
N GLY A 202 -12.99 37.80 -1.51
CA GLY A 202 -11.87 38.34 -2.28
C GLY A 202 -10.50 37.87 -1.79
N GLU A 203 -10.43 36.82 -0.96
CA GLU A 203 -9.17 36.19 -0.61
C GLU A 203 -8.60 35.39 -1.79
N THR A 204 -7.28 35.23 -1.82
CA THR A 204 -6.56 34.43 -2.82
C THR A 204 -5.72 33.38 -2.11
N LEU A 205 -5.32 32.34 -2.84
CA LEU A 205 -4.39 31.32 -2.35
C LEU A 205 -3.16 31.95 -1.70
N SER A 206 -2.73 31.39 -0.58
CA SER A 206 -1.53 31.85 0.10
C SER A 206 -0.27 31.46 -0.68
N GLU A 207 0.63 32.42 -0.90
CA GLU A 207 1.99 32.15 -1.42
C GLU A 207 2.82 31.29 -0.43
N ASP A 208 2.47 31.33 0.85
CA ASP A 208 3.10 30.58 1.94
C ASP A 208 2.56 29.16 2.10
N LEU A 209 1.76 28.65 1.14
CA LEU A 209 1.63 27.21 0.92
C LEU A 209 2.98 26.66 0.45
N LYS A 210 4.01 26.76 1.32
CA LYS A 210 5.10 25.81 1.34
C LYS A 210 4.42 24.48 1.55
N ILE A 211 4.34 23.72 0.47
CA ILE A 211 3.85 22.34 0.44
C ILE A 211 4.74 21.59 1.42
N ASP A 212 4.37 21.61 2.70
CA ASP A 212 5.25 21.10 3.71
C ASP A 212 5.41 19.61 3.43
N GLN A 213 6.67 19.19 3.33
CA GLN A 213 7.05 17.79 3.41
C GLN A 213 7.13 17.39 4.89
N ASP A 214 6.21 17.94 5.69
CA ASP A 214 6.10 17.63 7.10
C ASP A 214 6.04 16.12 7.24
N LYS A 215 6.96 15.61 8.08
CA LYS A 215 6.91 14.24 8.57
C LYS A 215 5.48 14.01 9.06
N PRO A 216 4.74 13.04 8.52
CA PRO A 216 3.40 12.76 9.03
C PRO A 216 3.57 12.35 10.50
N VAL A 217 3.22 13.26 11.40
CA VAL A 217 3.12 12.97 12.83
C VAL A 217 1.82 12.20 12.99
N ILE A 218 1.91 10.87 12.86
CA ILE A 218 0.82 9.95 13.09
C ILE A 218 0.79 9.70 14.60
N HIS A 219 0.24 10.66 15.36
CA HIS A 219 -0.09 10.40 16.76
C HIS A 219 -1.41 9.66 16.79
N VAL A 220 -1.37 8.39 17.20
CA VAL A 220 -2.59 7.64 17.52
C VAL A 220 -2.46 7.00 18.88
N GLU A 221 -3.39 7.35 19.74
CA GLU A 221 -3.79 6.52 20.87
C GLU A 221 -5.00 5.70 20.40
N HIS A 222 -4.93 4.38 20.51
CA HIS A 222 -6.06 3.46 20.34
C HIS A 222 -6.69 3.36 18.92
N LEU A 223 -6.03 2.60 18.02
CA LEU A 223 -6.71 2.03 16.83
C LEU A 223 -7.75 0.96 17.28
N GLU A 224 -8.74 0.60 16.46
CA GLU A 224 -9.73 -0.46 16.66
C GLU A 224 -9.48 -1.59 15.66
N ALA A 225 -9.82 -2.82 16.02
CA ALA A 225 -9.55 -3.98 15.18
C ALA A 225 -10.52 -4.01 13.99
N SER A 226 -9.98 -3.93 12.76
CA SER A 226 -10.77 -4.19 11.55
C SER A 226 -11.10 -5.68 11.41
N GLN A 227 -12.24 -5.99 10.77
CA GLN A 227 -12.64 -7.37 10.48
C GLN A 227 -11.76 -8.01 9.38
N THR A 228 -11.25 -7.20 8.47
CA THR A 228 -10.39 -7.62 7.36
C THR A 228 -8.99 -7.05 7.52
N ARG A 229 -8.00 -7.69 6.92
CA ARG A 229 -6.59 -7.32 7.06
C ARG A 229 -6.18 -6.10 6.24
N TYR A 230 -6.65 -5.98 5.00
CA TYR A 230 -6.09 -5.03 4.04
C TYR A 230 -7.08 -3.95 3.61
N CYS A 231 -6.62 -2.70 3.62
CA CYS A 231 -7.24 -1.62 2.87
C CYS A 231 -6.64 -1.62 1.46
N THR A 232 -7.48 -1.81 0.43
CA THR A 232 -7.06 -1.98 -0.96
C THR A 232 -7.66 -0.91 -1.85
N GLU A 233 -6.80 -0.16 -2.56
CA GLU A 233 -7.22 0.87 -3.52
C GLU A 233 -6.62 0.62 -4.91
N ALA A 234 -7.38 0.98 -5.95
CA ALA A 234 -6.89 1.00 -7.32
C ALA A 234 -7.39 2.23 -8.10
N LEU A 235 -6.54 2.74 -9.00
CA LEU A 235 -6.94 3.67 -10.05
C LEU A 235 -7.01 2.91 -11.37
N LEU A 236 -8.20 2.82 -11.97
CA LEU A 236 -8.42 2.18 -13.26
C LEU A 236 -8.63 3.21 -14.36
N ARG A 237 -8.13 2.89 -15.56
CA ARG A 237 -8.45 3.58 -16.81
C ARG A 237 -9.02 2.61 -17.81
N GLY A 238 -10.11 2.98 -18.45
CA GLY A 238 -10.78 2.12 -19.43
C GLY A 238 -11.55 2.92 -20.46
N LYS A 239 -12.32 2.17 -21.27
CA LYS A 239 -13.37 2.70 -22.12
C LYS A 239 -14.66 2.02 -21.66
N ASP A 240 -15.70 2.79 -21.40
CA ASP A 240 -17.00 2.28 -20.98
C ASP A 240 -16.97 1.56 -19.61
N LEU A 241 -16.17 2.06 -18.66
CA LEU A 241 -16.13 1.55 -17.29
C LEU A 241 -17.52 1.68 -16.63
N ASN A 242 -18.04 0.57 -16.12
CA ASN A 242 -19.33 0.55 -15.44
C ASN A 242 -19.14 0.50 -13.91
N VAL A 243 -19.46 1.62 -13.26
CA VAL A 243 -19.34 1.81 -11.80
C VAL A 243 -20.10 0.72 -11.04
N ASP A 244 -21.36 0.46 -11.42
CA ASP A 244 -22.23 -0.48 -10.72
C ASP A 244 -21.74 -1.93 -10.87
N GLN A 245 -21.27 -2.29 -12.07
CA GLN A 245 -20.71 -3.61 -12.33
C GLN A 245 -19.45 -3.87 -11.50
N ILE A 246 -18.54 -2.89 -11.45
CA ILE A 246 -17.30 -2.99 -10.68
C ILE A 246 -17.62 -3.00 -9.19
N ARG A 247 -18.54 -2.16 -8.71
CA ARG A 247 -18.97 -2.16 -7.30
C ARG A 247 -19.52 -3.52 -6.90
N HIS A 248 -20.43 -4.10 -7.69
CA HIS A 248 -21.03 -5.40 -7.40
C HIS A 248 -19.99 -6.53 -7.37
N MET A 249 -18.98 -6.47 -8.25
CA MET A 249 -17.85 -7.39 -8.20
C MET A 249 -17.07 -7.25 -6.88
N LEU A 250 -16.72 -6.03 -6.47
CA LEU A 250 -15.95 -5.77 -5.25
C LEU A 250 -16.71 -6.15 -3.96
N GLU A 251 -18.03 -6.01 -3.93
CA GLU A 251 -18.90 -6.43 -2.81
C GLU A 251 -18.78 -7.93 -2.49
N SER A 252 -18.35 -8.75 -3.44
CA SER A 252 -18.13 -10.19 -3.22
C SER A 252 -16.80 -10.53 -2.54
N PHE A 253 -15.87 -9.58 -2.46
CA PHE A 253 -14.51 -9.78 -1.95
C PHE A 253 -14.24 -9.06 -0.61
N GLY A 254 -15.13 -8.19 -0.15
CA GLY A 254 -14.84 -7.35 1.00
C GLY A 254 -15.98 -6.45 1.43
N ASP A 255 -15.70 -5.61 2.42
CA ASP A 255 -16.62 -4.57 2.91
C ASP A 255 -16.10 -3.16 2.61
N SER A 256 -16.86 -2.16 3.06
CA SER A 256 -16.51 -0.74 2.93
C SER A 256 -16.21 -0.31 1.48
N VAL A 257 -16.87 -0.97 0.51
CA VAL A 257 -16.63 -0.77 -0.92
C VAL A 257 -17.12 0.61 -1.37
N VAL A 258 -16.20 1.37 -1.98
CA VAL A 258 -16.48 2.64 -2.66
C VAL A 258 -15.89 2.63 -4.06
N VAL A 259 -16.71 3.04 -5.04
CA VAL A 259 -16.29 3.19 -6.44
C VAL A 259 -16.74 4.56 -6.92
N ALA A 260 -15.77 5.39 -7.32
CA ALA A 260 -15.98 6.75 -7.79
C ALA A 260 -15.33 6.98 -9.15
N GLY A 261 -15.84 7.94 -9.92
CA GLY A 261 -15.29 8.39 -11.19
C GLY A 261 -16.27 8.26 -12.35
N SER A 262 -15.71 8.07 -13.55
CA SER A 262 -16.41 8.08 -14.84
C SER A 262 -16.21 6.78 -15.62
N ASP A 263 -16.83 6.71 -16.79
CA ASP A 263 -16.64 5.63 -17.77
C ASP A 263 -15.20 5.52 -18.33
N ARG A 264 -14.35 6.52 -18.06
CA ARG A 264 -12.96 6.55 -18.53
C ARG A 264 -11.95 6.30 -17.41
N MET A 265 -12.28 6.67 -16.19
CA MET A 265 -11.39 6.55 -15.04
C MET A 265 -12.18 6.29 -13.76
N LEU A 266 -11.79 5.26 -13.01
CA LEU A 266 -12.40 4.93 -11.72
C LEU A 266 -11.36 4.81 -10.62
N ARG A 267 -11.71 5.31 -9.44
CA ARG A 267 -11.01 5.04 -8.19
C ARG A 267 -11.85 4.06 -7.38
N VAL A 268 -11.22 3.00 -6.88
CA VAL A 268 -11.88 1.98 -6.06
C VAL A 268 -11.20 1.88 -4.71
N HIS A 269 -11.98 1.56 -3.68
CA HIS A 269 -11.54 1.24 -2.33
C HIS A 269 -12.35 0.07 -1.79
N VAL A 270 -11.67 -0.89 -1.17
CA VAL A 270 -12.29 -2.06 -0.55
C VAL A 270 -11.44 -2.55 0.62
N HIS A 271 -12.09 -2.96 1.69
CA HIS A 271 -11.48 -3.67 2.81
C HIS A 271 -11.60 -5.17 2.58
N THR A 272 -10.49 -5.90 2.49
CA THR A 272 -10.47 -7.30 2.07
C THR A 272 -9.29 -8.08 2.67
N ASP A 273 -9.38 -9.40 2.67
CA ASP A 273 -8.25 -10.31 2.94
C ASP A 273 -7.57 -10.80 1.65
N GLN A 274 -8.12 -10.46 0.47
CA GLN A 274 -7.70 -10.98 -0.84
C GLN A 274 -7.38 -9.87 -1.86
N PRO A 275 -6.42 -8.97 -1.57
CA PRO A 275 -6.05 -7.89 -2.49
C PRO A 275 -5.68 -8.40 -3.89
N ASP A 276 -4.97 -9.53 -4.00
CA ASP A 276 -4.57 -10.13 -5.27
C ASP A 276 -5.75 -10.51 -6.17
N GLU A 277 -6.84 -11.02 -5.59
CA GLU A 277 -8.06 -11.35 -6.32
C GLU A 277 -8.81 -10.09 -6.77
N ILE A 278 -8.79 -9.01 -5.96
CA ILE A 278 -9.32 -7.70 -6.38
C ILE A 278 -8.60 -7.22 -7.64
N PHE A 279 -7.27 -7.15 -7.63
CA PHE A 279 -6.51 -6.66 -8.78
C PHE A 279 -6.66 -7.60 -9.99
N ALA A 280 -6.73 -8.92 -9.77
CA ALA A 280 -7.04 -9.88 -10.83
C ALA A 280 -8.42 -9.66 -11.45
N GLY A 281 -9.44 -9.44 -10.63
CA GLY A 281 -10.81 -9.19 -11.05
C GLY A 281 -11.00 -7.84 -11.74
N LEU A 282 -10.13 -6.86 -11.48
CA LEU A 282 -10.16 -5.53 -12.08
C LEU A 282 -9.55 -5.46 -13.50
N GLU A 283 -8.58 -6.32 -13.80
CA GLU A 283 -7.87 -6.34 -15.10
C GLU A 283 -8.78 -6.47 -16.35
N PRO A 284 -9.86 -7.28 -16.35
CA PRO A 284 -10.77 -7.36 -17.50
C PRO A 284 -11.53 -6.06 -17.80
N TYR A 285 -11.68 -5.17 -16.82
CA TYR A 285 -12.45 -3.92 -16.96
C TYR A 285 -11.60 -2.77 -17.50
N GLY A 286 -10.31 -2.72 -17.17
CA GLY A 286 -9.45 -1.62 -17.58
C GLY A 286 -7.99 -1.80 -17.16
N GLN A 287 -7.17 -0.85 -17.59
CA GLN A 287 -5.77 -0.76 -17.18
C GLN A 287 -5.68 -0.21 -15.76
N ILE A 288 -5.03 -0.96 -14.87
CA ILE A 288 -4.68 -0.50 -13.53
C ILE A 288 -3.49 0.47 -13.63
N LEU A 289 -3.68 1.70 -13.19
CA LEU A 289 -2.66 2.77 -13.19
C LEU A 289 -1.95 2.91 -11.86
N GLU A 290 -2.67 2.70 -10.75
CA GLU A 290 -2.13 2.78 -9.38
C GLU A 290 -2.72 1.64 -8.56
N GLN A 291 -1.90 1.10 -7.65
CA GLN A 291 -2.29 0.11 -6.64
C GLN A 291 -1.80 0.62 -5.29
N LYS A 292 -2.63 0.51 -4.26
CA LYS A 292 -2.23 0.76 -2.86
C LYS A 292 -2.87 -0.32 -1.99
N VAL A 293 -2.07 -0.89 -1.11
CA VAL A 293 -2.53 -1.87 -0.13
C VAL A 293 -1.85 -1.61 1.20
N ASP A 294 -2.65 -1.35 2.23
CA ASP A 294 -2.18 -1.12 3.60
C ASP A 294 -2.64 -2.28 4.51
N ASP A 295 -1.72 -2.83 5.31
CA ASP A 295 -2.01 -3.89 6.29
C ASP A 295 -2.56 -3.27 7.59
N MET A 296 -3.87 -3.04 7.62
CA MET A 296 -4.58 -2.44 8.74
C MET A 296 -4.42 -3.25 10.02
N ARG A 297 -4.36 -4.59 9.92
CA ARG A 297 -4.15 -5.45 11.08
C ARG A 297 -2.76 -5.22 11.68
N ARG A 298 -1.72 -5.17 10.85
CA ARG A 298 -0.34 -4.91 11.30
C ARG A 298 -0.20 -3.49 11.88
N GLN A 299 -0.90 -2.50 11.32
CA GLN A 299 -0.96 -1.15 11.88
C GLN A 299 -1.65 -1.13 13.26
N PHE A 300 -2.83 -1.74 13.38
CA PHE A 300 -3.55 -1.91 14.64
C PHE A 300 -2.69 -2.60 15.72
N GLU A 301 -2.05 -3.70 15.36
CA GLU A 301 -1.19 -4.46 16.25
C GLU A 301 0.01 -3.62 16.73
N ALA A 302 0.63 -2.83 15.85
CA ALA A 302 1.73 -1.95 16.22
C ALA A 302 1.34 -0.84 17.21
N ALA A 303 0.16 -0.24 17.04
CA ALA A 303 -0.28 0.84 17.92
C ALA A 303 -0.81 0.35 19.28
N ASN A 304 -1.48 -0.81 19.31
CA ASN A 304 -2.27 -1.22 20.48
C ASN A 304 -1.88 -2.53 21.12
N GLN A 305 -1.31 -3.46 20.35
CA GLN A 305 -1.07 -4.85 20.77
C GLN A 305 0.36 -5.28 20.46
N ARG A 306 1.29 -4.34 20.58
CA ARG A 306 2.70 -4.57 20.33
C ARG A 306 3.23 -5.58 21.36
N LYS A 307 3.81 -6.67 20.87
CA LYS A 307 4.41 -7.73 21.69
C LYS A 307 5.83 -7.42 22.12
N TYR A 308 6.57 -6.65 21.32
CA TYR A 308 8.02 -6.48 21.48
C TYR A 308 8.44 -5.01 21.40
N ASP A 309 9.52 -4.67 22.08
CA ASP A 309 10.03 -3.29 22.08
C ASP A 309 10.70 -2.85 20.76
N ILE A 310 11.11 -3.83 19.95
CA ILE A 310 11.82 -3.65 18.68
C ILE A 310 10.87 -4.03 17.54
N ALA A 311 10.68 -3.13 16.56
CA ALA A 311 10.00 -3.48 15.33
C ALA A 311 10.96 -4.27 14.42
N LEU A 312 10.57 -5.47 13.99
CA LEU A 312 11.33 -6.24 13.01
C LEU A 312 10.75 -6.03 11.61
N VAL A 313 11.56 -5.52 10.69
CA VAL A 313 11.17 -5.21 9.31
C VAL A 313 11.97 -6.07 8.33
N THR A 314 11.32 -6.59 7.30
CA THR A 314 11.99 -7.25 6.17
C THR A 314 11.30 -6.93 4.84
N ASP A 315 11.84 -7.42 3.74
CA ASP A 315 11.22 -7.35 2.42
C ASP A 315 10.61 -8.70 2.01
N SER A 316 9.70 -8.68 1.03
CA SER A 316 8.98 -9.89 0.61
C SER A 316 9.87 -10.99 0.01
N ILE A 317 11.13 -10.68 -0.35
CA ILE A 317 12.10 -11.65 -0.86
C ILE A 317 12.55 -12.63 0.24
N ALA A 318 12.33 -12.31 1.53
CA ALA A 318 12.72 -13.17 2.64
C ALA A 318 12.07 -14.57 2.64
N ASP A 319 10.97 -14.77 1.90
CA ASP A 319 10.24 -16.05 1.89
C ASP A 319 10.00 -16.62 3.29
N LEU A 320 9.23 -15.85 4.06
CA LEU A 320 8.69 -16.22 5.36
C LEU A 320 7.21 -16.57 5.25
N PRO A 321 6.75 -17.63 5.95
CA PRO A 321 5.33 -17.94 6.03
C PRO A 321 4.54 -16.83 6.75
N GLN A 322 3.33 -16.56 6.27
CA GLN A 322 2.44 -15.55 6.87
C GLN A 322 2.16 -15.83 8.35
N SER A 323 2.06 -17.10 8.74
CA SER A 323 1.88 -17.51 10.14
C SER A 323 3.01 -17.03 11.05
N MET A 324 4.26 -17.02 10.57
CA MET A 324 5.40 -16.50 11.34
C MET A 324 5.41 -14.97 11.37
N ILE A 325 5.09 -14.34 10.23
CA ILE A 325 4.94 -12.88 10.15
C ILE A 325 3.92 -12.41 11.20
N ASP A 326 2.80 -13.12 11.31
CA ASP A 326 1.74 -12.79 12.26
C ASP A 326 2.10 -13.14 13.70
N GLN A 327 2.73 -14.30 13.94
CA GLN A 327 3.17 -14.72 15.27
C GLN A 327 4.11 -13.69 15.91
N TYR A 328 5.16 -13.30 15.18
CA TYR A 328 6.23 -12.44 15.68
C TYR A 328 6.04 -10.95 15.37
N GLN A 329 4.88 -10.57 14.83
CA GLN A 329 4.57 -9.21 14.41
C GLN A 329 5.60 -8.59 13.45
N ILE A 330 6.12 -9.39 12.52
CA ILE A 330 7.09 -8.93 11.52
C ILE A 330 6.37 -7.98 10.55
N HIS A 331 7.01 -6.86 10.25
CA HIS A 331 6.57 -5.95 9.21
C HIS A 331 7.26 -6.29 7.90
N MET A 332 6.50 -6.54 6.84
CA MET A 332 7.03 -6.90 5.52
C MET A 332 6.73 -5.78 4.51
N ILE A 333 7.77 -5.31 3.82
CA ILE A 333 7.64 -4.39 2.70
C ILE A 333 7.60 -5.21 1.39
N PRO A 334 6.52 -5.15 0.61
CA PRO A 334 6.45 -5.86 -0.66
C PRO A 334 7.37 -5.23 -1.69
N ILE A 335 8.12 -6.08 -2.41
CA ILE A 335 8.92 -5.65 -3.54
C ILE A 335 8.05 -5.63 -4.80
N GLY A 336 8.21 -4.60 -5.63
CA GLY A 336 7.39 -4.45 -6.82
C GLY A 336 7.82 -5.36 -7.98
N LEU A 337 6.83 -5.85 -8.72
CA LEU A 337 6.96 -6.65 -9.93
C LEU A 337 6.24 -5.94 -11.08
N THR A 338 6.97 -5.48 -12.08
CA THR A 338 6.42 -4.80 -13.25
C THR A 338 6.11 -5.79 -14.36
N ILE A 339 4.84 -5.85 -14.75
CA ILE A 339 4.30 -6.68 -15.84
C ILE A 339 3.45 -5.78 -16.73
N ASN A 340 3.80 -5.67 -18.02
CA ASN A 340 3.07 -4.84 -19.01
C ASN A 340 2.78 -3.41 -18.50
N ASP A 341 3.80 -2.74 -17.97
CA ASP A 341 3.73 -1.37 -17.40
C ASP A 341 2.86 -1.21 -16.14
N VAL A 342 2.35 -2.31 -15.58
CA VAL A 342 1.66 -2.33 -14.30
C VAL A 342 2.60 -2.85 -13.22
N ASN A 343 2.74 -2.13 -12.12
CA ASN A 343 3.57 -2.53 -10.99
C ASN A 343 2.71 -3.21 -9.91
N TYR A 344 2.88 -4.52 -9.76
CA TYR A 344 2.24 -5.33 -8.72
C TYR A 344 3.15 -5.42 -7.49
N PHE A 345 2.58 -5.69 -6.33
CA PHE A 345 3.29 -5.88 -5.06
C PHE A 345 3.35 -7.36 -4.72
N ASP A 346 4.56 -7.89 -4.64
CA ASP A 346 4.82 -9.30 -4.35
C ASP A 346 4.14 -9.77 -3.06
N LYS A 347 3.45 -10.92 -3.11
CA LYS A 347 2.65 -11.54 -2.03
C LYS A 347 1.41 -10.76 -1.59
N VAL A 348 1.19 -9.58 -2.15
CA VAL A 348 0.08 -8.69 -1.76
C VAL A 348 -0.89 -8.56 -2.92
N THR A 349 -0.49 -7.98 -4.05
CA THR A 349 -1.38 -7.81 -5.21
C THR A 349 -1.14 -8.83 -6.31
N ILE A 350 -0.10 -9.66 -6.18
CA ILE A 350 0.14 -10.80 -7.03
C ILE A 350 0.75 -11.96 -6.24
N GLN A 351 0.15 -13.15 -6.38
CA GLN A 351 0.66 -14.39 -5.82
C GLN A 351 1.49 -15.16 -6.86
N SER A 352 2.43 -15.98 -6.38
CA SER A 352 3.30 -16.80 -7.21
C SER A 352 2.54 -17.78 -8.10
N SER A 353 1.46 -18.40 -7.58
CA SER A 353 0.57 -19.28 -8.33
C SER A 353 0.05 -18.64 -9.62
N ARG A 354 -0.45 -17.40 -9.51
CA ARG A 354 -0.94 -16.59 -10.63
C ARG A 354 0.20 -16.20 -11.57
N PHE A 355 1.32 -15.76 -11.02
CA PHE A 355 2.49 -15.38 -11.79
C PHE A 355 3.04 -16.52 -12.67
N TYR A 356 3.04 -17.76 -12.17
CA TYR A 356 3.48 -18.93 -12.94
C TYR A 356 2.63 -19.15 -14.20
N GLY A 357 1.32 -18.91 -14.14
CA GLY A 357 0.41 -19.06 -15.28
C GLY A 357 0.72 -18.09 -16.44
N MET A 358 1.37 -16.97 -16.16
CA MET A 358 1.71 -15.95 -17.17
C MET A 358 3.20 -15.92 -17.55
N MET A 359 4.10 -16.43 -16.72
CA MET A 359 5.55 -16.22 -16.87
C MET A 359 6.13 -16.56 -18.25
N ASP A 360 5.63 -17.62 -18.91
CA ASP A 360 6.08 -18.03 -20.25
C ASP A 360 5.22 -17.47 -21.40
N SER A 361 4.05 -16.89 -21.14
CA SER A 361 3.17 -16.27 -22.14
C SER A 361 3.42 -14.77 -22.32
N LEU A 362 4.12 -14.13 -21.38
CA LEU A 362 4.44 -12.71 -21.44
C LEU A 362 5.42 -12.38 -22.58
N LYS A 363 5.01 -11.42 -23.43
CA LYS A 363 5.82 -10.89 -24.55
C LYS A 363 7.09 -10.21 -24.03
N VAL A 364 6.94 -9.34 -23.04
CA VAL A 364 8.04 -8.67 -22.35
C VAL A 364 8.27 -9.39 -21.03
N TYR A 365 9.52 -9.75 -20.74
CA TYR A 365 9.81 -10.44 -19.48
C TYR A 365 9.64 -9.47 -18.30
N PRO A 366 9.01 -9.90 -17.19
CA PRO A 366 8.84 -9.06 -16.01
C PRO A 366 10.16 -8.49 -15.49
N THR A 367 10.07 -7.33 -14.85
CA THR A 367 11.17 -6.71 -14.09
C THR A 367 10.74 -6.50 -12.65
N SER A 368 11.71 -6.38 -11.73
CA SER A 368 11.41 -5.97 -10.35
C SER A 368 11.69 -4.48 -10.20
N SER A 369 10.96 -3.81 -9.33
CA SER A 369 11.18 -2.42 -8.94
C SER A 369 11.64 -2.34 -7.48
N LEU A 370 12.36 -1.27 -7.15
CA LEU A 370 12.75 -0.99 -5.76
C LEU A 370 11.54 -0.50 -4.95
N PRO A 371 11.55 -0.61 -3.61
CA PRO A 371 10.56 0.05 -2.78
C PRO A 371 10.49 1.55 -3.09
N ASN A 372 9.29 2.11 -3.13
CA ASN A 372 9.09 3.54 -3.28
C ASN A 372 9.57 4.28 -2.02
N GLU A 373 10.46 5.27 -2.17
CA GLU A 373 11.05 6.00 -1.04
C GLU A 373 9.98 6.69 -0.18
N LYS A 374 8.97 7.30 -0.81
CA LYS A 374 7.90 8.00 -0.08
C LYS A 374 7.05 7.01 0.72
N THR A 375 6.67 5.87 0.14
CA THR A 375 5.95 4.82 0.86
C THR A 375 6.77 4.29 2.04
N LEU A 376 8.08 4.09 1.87
CA LEU A 376 8.94 3.63 2.94
C LEU A 376 9.14 4.70 4.03
N GLU A 377 9.20 5.98 3.65
CA GLU A 377 9.23 7.11 4.59
C GLU A 377 7.96 7.18 5.42
N ASP A 378 6.78 7.05 4.79
CA ASP A 378 5.50 7.05 5.49
C ASP A 378 5.41 5.86 6.45
N PHE A 379 5.87 4.69 6.01
CA PHE A 379 5.95 3.48 6.82
C PHE A 379 6.87 3.64 8.05
N PHE A 380 8.08 4.20 7.88
CA PHE A 380 8.95 4.47 9.02
C PHE A 380 8.40 5.56 9.93
N SER A 381 7.80 6.62 9.38
CA SER A 381 7.14 7.65 10.18
C SER A 381 6.11 7.02 11.10
N PHE A 382 5.27 6.12 10.56
CA PHE A 382 4.32 5.34 11.36
C PHE A 382 5.00 4.45 12.41
N LEU A 383 6.04 3.70 12.07
CA LEU A 383 6.69 2.85 13.08
C LEU A 383 7.37 3.65 14.19
N THR A 384 7.97 4.80 13.87
CA THR A 384 8.70 5.62 14.86
C THR A 384 7.80 6.25 15.92
N THR A 385 6.49 6.33 15.68
CA THR A 385 5.53 6.82 16.68
C THR A 385 5.23 5.76 17.75
N HIS A 386 5.48 4.48 17.45
CA HIS A 386 5.17 3.34 18.33
C HIS A 386 6.41 2.56 18.81
N TYR A 387 7.55 2.70 18.14
CA TYR A 387 8.79 1.98 18.44
C TYR A 387 9.97 2.95 18.55
N LYS A 388 10.78 2.75 19.60
CA LYS A 388 12.07 3.47 19.77
C LYS A 388 13.21 2.86 18.96
N THR A 389 13.06 1.58 18.60
CA THR A 389 14.08 0.79 17.92
C THR A 389 13.45 -0.01 16.80
N ILE A 390 14.07 0.04 15.62
CA ILE A 390 13.64 -0.69 14.42
C ILE A 390 14.82 -1.47 13.89
N LEU A 391 14.67 -2.79 13.80
CA LEU A 391 15.63 -3.69 13.17
C LEU A 391 15.12 -4.06 11.78
N VAL A 392 15.85 -3.66 10.74
CA VAL A 392 15.53 -3.97 9.36
C VAL A 392 16.51 -5.01 8.84
N MET A 393 16.02 -6.08 8.25
CA MET A 393 16.87 -7.02 7.52
C MET A 393 16.40 -7.22 6.09
N THR A 394 17.24 -6.86 5.14
CA THR A 394 16.91 -6.87 3.70
C THR A 394 17.59 -7.99 2.96
N VAL A 395 17.13 -8.25 1.73
CA VAL A 395 17.85 -9.03 0.73
C VAL A 395 19.27 -8.47 0.51
N SER A 396 20.18 -9.36 0.08
CA SER A 396 21.56 -9.03 -0.29
C SER A 396 21.70 -7.77 -1.15
N SER A 397 22.55 -6.83 -0.69
CA SER A 397 22.88 -5.61 -1.45
C SER A 397 23.56 -5.87 -2.79
N GLN A 398 24.21 -7.02 -2.96
CA GLN A 398 24.81 -7.43 -4.24
C GLN A 398 23.75 -7.87 -5.27
N MET A 399 22.56 -8.25 -4.80
CA MET A 399 21.46 -8.72 -5.65
C MET A 399 20.50 -7.58 -6.00
N SER A 400 20.16 -6.73 -5.03
CA SER A 400 19.19 -5.64 -5.17
C SER A 400 19.67 -4.34 -4.50
N GLY A 401 19.25 -3.19 -5.04
CA GLY A 401 19.40 -1.89 -4.40
C GLY A 401 18.48 -1.67 -3.19
N THR A 402 17.64 -2.65 -2.84
CA THR A 402 16.69 -2.58 -1.71
C THR A 402 17.38 -2.10 -0.43
N ASN A 403 18.51 -2.70 -0.05
CA ASN A 403 19.25 -2.32 1.16
C ASN A 403 19.63 -0.83 1.18
N GLN A 404 20.09 -0.28 0.06
CA GLN A 404 20.49 1.13 -0.06
C GLN A 404 19.29 2.08 0.10
N VAL A 405 18.13 1.71 -0.44
CA VAL A 405 16.88 2.48 -0.27
C VAL A 405 16.48 2.53 1.20
N PHE A 406 16.51 1.38 1.89
CA PHE A 406 16.23 1.32 3.34
C PHE A 406 17.21 2.17 4.15
N GLN A 407 18.51 2.09 3.89
CA GLN A 407 19.51 2.93 4.56
C GLN A 407 19.28 4.42 4.33
N LYS A 408 19.02 4.82 3.07
CA LYS A 408 18.76 6.21 2.70
C LYS A 408 17.55 6.78 3.43
N VAL A 409 16.45 6.02 3.49
CA VAL A 409 15.22 6.46 4.14
C VAL A 409 15.35 6.44 5.66
N ALA A 410 16.00 5.42 6.24
CA ALA A 410 16.28 5.35 7.68
C ALA A 410 17.06 6.59 8.18
N ALA A 411 18.02 7.09 7.39
CA ALA A 411 18.80 8.28 7.74
C ALA A 411 17.97 9.57 7.92
N LYS A 412 16.71 9.60 7.47
CA LYS A 412 15.78 10.73 7.68
C LYS A 412 15.17 10.74 9.09
N PHE A 413 15.37 9.71 9.89
CA PHE A 413 14.82 9.53 11.25
C PHE A 413 15.95 9.41 12.30
N PRO A 414 16.77 10.46 12.51
CA PRO A 414 17.94 10.38 13.39
C PRO A 414 17.60 10.20 14.88
N GLU A 415 16.34 10.46 15.27
CA GLU A 415 15.87 10.35 16.67
C GLU A 415 15.43 8.92 17.04
N THR A 416 15.42 7.99 16.08
CA THR A 416 15.01 6.59 16.28
C THR A 416 16.18 5.67 15.96
N ASP A 417 16.42 4.65 16.78
CA ASP A 417 17.49 3.67 16.52
C ASP A 417 17.07 2.67 15.43
N ILE A 418 17.30 3.04 14.17
CA ILE A 418 16.99 2.21 13.00
C ILE A 418 18.26 1.51 12.51
N LYS A 419 18.36 0.20 12.73
CA LYS A 419 19.48 -0.64 12.28
C LYS A 419 19.11 -1.41 11.02
N VAL A 420 19.74 -1.05 9.90
CA VAL A 420 19.54 -1.72 8.61
C VAL A 420 20.67 -2.73 8.35
N ILE A 421 20.34 -4.02 8.37
CA ILE A 421 21.26 -5.13 8.18
C ILE A 421 21.10 -5.71 6.77
N ASP A 422 22.22 -5.78 6.04
CA ASP A 422 22.33 -6.59 4.83
C ASP A 422 22.48 -8.07 5.19
N SER A 423 21.44 -8.87 4.90
CA SER A 423 21.47 -10.31 5.17
C SER A 423 22.57 -11.04 4.39
N ARG A 424 23.06 -10.47 3.27
CA ARG A 424 23.87 -11.16 2.24
C ARG A 424 23.25 -12.48 1.78
N GLN A 425 21.94 -12.62 1.91
CA GLN A 425 21.17 -13.79 1.51
C GLN A 425 19.92 -13.35 0.74
N ASN A 426 19.14 -14.31 0.28
CA ASN A 426 17.79 -14.09 -0.23
C ASN A 426 16.89 -15.28 0.13
N SER A 427 15.60 -15.18 -0.16
CA SER A 427 14.65 -16.29 -0.06
C SER A 427 14.75 -16.98 1.30
N GLY A 428 14.53 -18.30 1.38
CA GLY A 428 14.51 -19.04 2.64
C GLY A 428 15.74 -18.83 3.54
N ALA A 429 16.93 -18.49 3.00
CA ALA A 429 18.09 -18.18 3.83
C ALA A 429 17.97 -16.82 4.53
N GLN A 430 17.46 -15.80 3.84
CA GLN A 430 17.09 -14.54 4.48
C GLN A 430 15.96 -14.77 5.50
N GLY A 431 14.94 -15.57 5.16
CA GLY A 431 13.86 -15.91 6.08
C GLY A 431 14.33 -16.59 7.36
N LEU A 432 15.27 -17.55 7.30
CA LEU A 432 15.85 -18.17 8.50
C LEU A 432 16.57 -17.14 9.40
N LEU A 433 17.25 -16.17 8.81
CA LEU A 433 17.87 -15.07 9.58
C LEU A 433 16.79 -14.15 10.21
N VAL A 434 15.68 -13.87 9.51
CA VAL A 434 14.59 -13.01 10.06
C VAL A 434 13.92 -13.75 11.21
N MET A 435 13.64 -15.04 11.04
CA MET A 435 13.09 -15.89 12.10
C MET A 435 14.02 -15.94 13.31
N THR A 436 15.34 -15.97 13.10
CA THR A 436 16.30 -15.95 14.21
C THR A 436 16.30 -14.59 14.91
N ALA A 437 16.27 -13.49 14.16
CA ALA A 437 16.13 -12.15 14.73
C ALA A 437 14.86 -12.03 15.57
N ALA A 438 13.72 -12.54 15.08
CA ALA A 438 12.44 -12.53 15.79
C ALA A 438 12.52 -13.27 17.14
N LYS A 439 13.17 -14.44 17.17
CA LYS A 439 13.38 -15.21 18.41
C LYS A 439 14.29 -14.47 19.40
N LEU A 440 15.37 -13.85 18.93
CA LEU A 440 16.26 -13.07 19.80
C LEU A 440 15.56 -11.82 20.37
N ILE A 441 14.66 -11.20 19.59
CA ILE A 441 13.79 -10.11 20.07
C ILE A 441 12.83 -10.63 21.14
N GLU A 442 12.22 -11.79 20.93
CA GLU A 442 11.32 -12.43 21.90
C GLU A 442 12.05 -12.82 23.21
N GLU A 443 13.32 -13.23 23.12
CA GLU A 443 14.20 -13.46 24.27
C GLU A 443 14.60 -12.16 25.01
N GLY A 444 14.26 -10.99 24.46
CA GLY A 444 14.51 -9.68 25.08
C GLY A 444 15.93 -9.16 24.92
N LEU A 445 16.69 -9.65 23.94
CA LEU A 445 18.06 -9.20 23.72
C LEU A 445 18.11 -7.75 23.20
N PRO A 446 19.12 -6.96 23.59
CA PRO A 446 19.34 -5.63 23.01
C PRO A 446 19.65 -5.70 21.51
N VAL A 447 19.17 -4.72 20.75
CA VAL A 447 19.29 -4.74 19.28
C VAL A 447 20.73 -4.79 18.78
N ASP A 448 21.70 -4.20 19.50
CA ASP A 448 23.13 -4.27 19.17
C ASP A 448 23.68 -5.70 19.27
N GLU A 449 23.26 -6.44 20.31
CA GLU A 449 23.64 -7.83 20.48
C GLU A 449 23.00 -8.70 19.40
N ILE A 450 21.74 -8.46 19.08
CA ILE A 450 21.04 -9.14 17.98
C ILE A 450 21.77 -8.88 16.66
N ALA A 451 22.11 -7.64 16.35
CA ALA A 451 22.83 -7.26 15.14
C ALA A 451 24.18 -7.99 15.04
N SER A 452 24.96 -8.00 16.14
CA SER A 452 26.24 -8.71 16.19
C SER A 452 26.10 -10.23 15.96
N ARG A 453 25.10 -10.87 16.58
CA ARG A 453 24.80 -12.30 16.36
C ARG A 453 24.39 -12.57 14.91
N LEU A 454 23.59 -11.70 14.30
CA LEU A 454 23.17 -11.85 12.90
C LEU A 454 24.36 -11.73 11.93
N GLU A 455 25.39 -10.95 12.24
CA GLU A 455 26.60 -10.88 11.42
C GLU A 455 27.38 -12.20 11.38
N ASP A 456 27.46 -12.92 12.50
CA ASP A 456 28.05 -14.27 12.59
C ASP A 456 27.17 -15.30 11.86
N LEU A 457 25.87 -15.30 12.16
CA LEU A 457 24.91 -16.23 11.56
C LEU A 457 24.84 -16.11 10.03
N ARG A 458 25.01 -14.90 9.48
CA ARG A 458 25.13 -14.67 8.04
C ARG A 458 26.22 -15.51 7.39
N GLN A 459 27.38 -15.68 8.04
CA GLN A 459 28.50 -16.50 7.53
C GLN A 459 28.22 -18.00 7.66
N LYS A 460 27.28 -18.37 8.54
CA LYS A 460 26.83 -19.74 8.77
C LYS A 460 25.61 -20.12 7.95
N THR A 461 25.01 -19.14 7.25
CA THR A 461 23.79 -19.31 6.48
C THR A 461 24.11 -19.54 5.02
N ARG A 462 23.44 -20.51 4.39
CA ARG A 462 23.54 -20.78 2.95
C ARG A 462 22.22 -21.21 2.38
N ILE A 463 22.06 -21.02 1.08
CA ILE A 463 20.96 -21.57 0.27
C ILE A 463 21.53 -22.32 -0.94
N LEU A 464 21.04 -23.54 -1.15
CA LEU A 464 21.42 -24.39 -2.28
C LEU A 464 20.20 -24.62 -3.16
N VAL A 465 20.27 -24.18 -4.40
CA VAL A 465 19.12 -24.10 -5.30
C VAL A 465 19.28 -25.08 -6.46
N SER A 466 18.33 -26.01 -6.59
CA SER A 466 18.24 -26.96 -7.71
C SER A 466 17.26 -26.43 -8.75
N VAL A 467 17.78 -25.67 -9.72
CA VAL A 467 17.01 -25.06 -10.81
C VAL A 467 16.78 -26.01 -11.97
N GLN A 468 15.65 -25.85 -12.66
CA GLN A 468 15.35 -26.62 -13.88
C GLN A 468 16.06 -26.10 -15.12
N THR A 469 16.30 -24.80 -15.17
CA THR A 469 16.94 -24.12 -16.30
C THR A 469 17.50 -22.78 -15.84
N LEU A 470 18.55 -22.31 -16.51
CA LEU A 470 19.08 -20.96 -16.32
C LEU A 470 18.35 -19.90 -17.17
N LYS A 471 17.40 -20.29 -18.04
CA LYS A 471 16.65 -19.40 -18.94
C LYS A 471 16.14 -18.14 -18.21
N TYR A 472 15.52 -18.31 -17.05
CA TYR A 472 14.87 -17.22 -16.32
C TYR A 472 15.88 -16.27 -15.65
N MET A 473 17.00 -16.79 -15.13
CA MET A 473 18.12 -15.96 -14.65
C MET A 473 18.76 -15.16 -15.78
N VAL A 474 18.83 -15.72 -17.00
CA VAL A 474 19.31 -14.99 -18.18
C VAL A 474 18.35 -13.88 -18.56
N ARG A 475 17.06 -14.18 -18.72
CA ARG A 475 16.03 -13.21 -19.15
C ARG A 475 15.89 -12.04 -18.18
N SER A 476 16.01 -12.31 -16.88
CA SER A 476 15.98 -11.30 -15.83
C SER A 476 17.29 -10.50 -15.73
N GLY A 477 18.38 -10.91 -16.40
CA GLY A 477 19.68 -10.26 -16.28
C GLY A 477 20.42 -10.55 -14.98
N ARG A 478 19.92 -11.48 -14.15
CA ARG A 478 20.58 -11.88 -12.90
C ARG A 478 21.69 -12.91 -13.13
N LEU A 479 21.73 -13.59 -14.29
CA LEU A 479 22.80 -14.53 -14.59
C LEU A 479 24.16 -13.85 -14.80
N SER A 480 24.23 -12.65 -15.38
CA SER A 480 25.50 -11.91 -15.52
C SER A 480 26.14 -11.62 -14.16
N LYS A 481 25.31 -11.44 -13.12
CA LYS A 481 25.75 -11.35 -11.72
C LYS A 481 26.21 -12.70 -11.16
N VAL A 482 25.66 -13.82 -11.65
CA VAL A 482 25.96 -15.19 -11.19
C VAL A 482 27.16 -15.84 -11.91
N SER A 483 27.43 -15.50 -13.17
CA SER A 483 28.63 -15.91 -13.95
C SER A 483 28.71 -15.24 -15.33
N GLY A 484 29.91 -14.94 -15.84
CA GLY A 484 30.16 -14.28 -17.14
C GLY A 484 30.05 -15.17 -18.40
N LEU A 485 29.26 -16.26 -18.37
CA LEU A 485 29.25 -17.28 -19.43
C LEU A 485 27.84 -17.42 -20.07
N MET A 486 27.55 -16.69 -21.15
CA MET A 486 26.18 -16.59 -21.69
C MET A 486 25.73 -17.73 -22.65
N GLY A 487 26.63 -18.50 -23.29
CA GLY A 487 26.25 -19.31 -24.46
C GLY A 487 26.04 -20.83 -24.26
N LYS A 488 26.87 -21.51 -23.45
CA LYS A 488 26.91 -23.00 -23.35
C LYS A 488 26.17 -23.59 -22.14
N VAL A 489 25.53 -22.73 -21.33
CA VAL A 489 25.08 -23.09 -19.96
C VAL A 489 23.55 -23.25 -19.85
N LEU A 490 22.78 -22.82 -20.85
CA LEU A 490 21.30 -22.83 -20.83
C LEU A 490 20.66 -24.21 -20.60
N ASN A 491 21.31 -25.27 -21.08
CA ASN A 491 20.85 -26.67 -20.91
C ASN A 491 21.31 -27.30 -19.59
N LEU A 492 22.12 -26.60 -18.78
CA LEU A 492 22.51 -27.10 -17.47
C LEU A 492 21.35 -26.98 -16.49
N LYS A 493 21.40 -27.87 -15.50
CA LYS A 493 20.56 -27.86 -14.31
C LYS A 493 21.47 -27.69 -13.10
N PRO A 494 22.23 -26.59 -12.98
CA PRO A 494 23.25 -26.47 -11.96
C PRO A 494 22.65 -26.40 -10.55
N VAL A 495 23.51 -26.53 -9.55
CA VAL A 495 23.24 -26.03 -8.20
C VAL A 495 23.72 -24.58 -8.15
N VAL A 496 22.82 -23.66 -7.81
CA VAL A 496 23.12 -22.24 -7.60
C VAL A 496 23.15 -21.97 -6.10
N SER A 497 23.98 -21.03 -5.67
CA SER A 497 24.08 -20.59 -4.26
C SER A 497 24.38 -19.09 -4.21
N ILE A 498 24.57 -18.57 -3.01
CA ILE A 498 25.11 -17.26 -2.72
C ILE A 498 26.48 -17.44 -2.02
N ASP A 499 27.46 -16.59 -2.35
CA ASP A 499 28.76 -16.54 -1.70
C ASP A 499 28.77 -15.68 -0.42
N ASP A 500 29.93 -15.55 0.24
CA ASP A 500 30.07 -14.80 1.49
C ASP A 500 29.87 -13.28 1.37
N GLU A 501 30.03 -12.75 0.16
CA GLU A 501 29.79 -11.34 -0.13
C GLU A 501 28.33 -11.08 -0.52
N GLY A 502 27.51 -12.13 -0.58
CA GLY A 502 26.09 -12.03 -0.92
C GLY A 502 25.80 -12.06 -2.43
N LYS A 503 26.79 -12.44 -3.26
CA LYS A 503 26.63 -12.54 -4.70
C LYS A 503 26.19 -13.95 -5.10
N GLY A 504 25.27 -14.05 -6.05
CA GLY A 504 24.86 -15.34 -6.58
C GLY A 504 26.02 -16.03 -7.33
N ILE A 505 26.12 -17.35 -7.23
CA ILE A 505 27.19 -18.16 -7.84
C ILE A 505 26.65 -19.49 -8.37
N ILE A 506 27.34 -20.05 -9.38
CA ILE A 506 27.16 -21.45 -9.74
C ILE A 506 27.97 -22.29 -8.75
N PHE A 507 27.29 -22.84 -7.74
CA PHE A 507 27.91 -23.68 -6.72
C PHE A 507 28.45 -24.99 -7.31
N ALA A 508 27.65 -25.66 -8.13
CA ALA A 508 28.08 -26.88 -8.81
C ALA A 508 27.43 -27.03 -10.19
N LYS A 509 28.21 -27.48 -11.17
CA LYS A 509 27.69 -27.78 -12.52
C LYS A 509 27.03 -29.16 -12.52
N ALA A 510 25.81 -29.24 -13.05
CA ALA A 510 25.10 -30.50 -13.24
C ALA A 510 24.26 -30.46 -14.53
N LEU A 511 24.12 -31.63 -15.15
CA LEU A 511 23.39 -31.82 -16.42
C LEU A 511 21.96 -32.37 -16.21
N SER A 512 21.63 -32.84 -15.00
CA SER A 512 20.31 -33.40 -14.68
C SER A 512 19.91 -33.07 -13.25
N ILE A 513 18.60 -32.92 -13.00
CA ILE A 513 18.04 -32.64 -11.67
C ILE A 513 18.49 -33.68 -10.65
N LYS A 514 18.51 -34.96 -11.03
CA LYS A 514 18.99 -36.06 -10.18
C LYS A 514 20.44 -35.85 -9.73
N LYS A 515 21.31 -35.35 -10.62
CA LYS A 515 22.71 -35.04 -10.26
C LYS A 515 22.79 -33.81 -9.35
N SER A 516 22.00 -32.77 -9.62
CA SER A 516 21.93 -31.56 -8.79
C SER A 516 21.48 -31.88 -7.36
N ASN A 517 20.39 -32.63 -7.21
CA ASN A 517 19.86 -33.04 -5.91
C ASN A 517 20.91 -33.87 -5.13
N ARG A 518 21.62 -34.80 -5.80
CA ARG A 518 22.70 -35.58 -5.17
C ARG A 518 23.88 -34.73 -4.70
N LEU A 519 24.21 -33.66 -5.44
CA LEU A 519 25.28 -32.73 -5.04
C LEU A 519 24.87 -31.92 -3.81
N ILE A 520 23.61 -31.47 -3.76
CA ILE A 520 23.05 -30.79 -2.57
C ILE A 520 23.01 -31.75 -1.38
N GLU A 521 22.53 -32.99 -1.57
CA GLU A 521 22.51 -34.01 -0.52
C GLU A 521 23.92 -34.31 0.04
N ALA A 522 24.91 -34.48 -0.84
CA ALA A 522 26.29 -34.71 -0.42
C ALA A 522 26.85 -33.54 0.39
N HIS A 523 26.59 -32.31 -0.05
CA HIS A 523 26.99 -31.10 0.67
C HIS A 523 26.29 -30.99 2.03
N MET A 524 24.98 -31.20 2.08
CA MET A 524 24.22 -31.15 3.33
C MET A 524 24.70 -32.20 4.34
N ARG A 525 25.02 -33.40 3.87
CA ARG A 525 25.61 -34.45 4.72
C ARG A 525 26.96 -34.03 5.26
N GLU A 526 27.84 -33.51 4.41
CA GLU A 526 29.15 -33.00 4.84
C GLU A 526 29.02 -31.88 5.88
N MET A 527 28.09 -30.94 5.68
CA MET A 527 27.85 -29.85 6.63
C MET A 527 27.23 -30.35 7.93
N ALA A 528 26.29 -31.30 7.87
CA ALA A 528 25.72 -31.91 9.07
C ALA A 528 26.77 -32.67 9.89
N ASP A 529 27.65 -33.42 9.23
CA ASP A 529 28.71 -34.21 9.88
C ASP A 529 29.80 -33.32 10.49
N LYS A 530 30.19 -32.22 9.80
CA LYS A 530 31.28 -31.34 10.24
C LYS A 530 30.84 -30.26 11.23
N HIS A 531 29.66 -29.69 11.01
CA HIS A 531 29.23 -28.45 11.65
C HIS A 531 27.90 -28.55 12.39
N GLY A 532 27.14 -29.62 12.14
CA GLY A 532 25.73 -29.67 12.50
C GLY A 532 24.88 -28.62 11.75
N ILE A 533 23.58 -28.87 11.72
CA ILE A 533 22.60 -27.94 11.16
C ILE A 533 21.69 -27.49 12.29
N GLU A 534 21.73 -26.21 12.61
CA GLU A 534 20.89 -25.61 13.65
C GLU A 534 19.43 -25.62 13.20
N THR A 535 19.16 -25.03 12.04
CA THR A 535 17.84 -24.98 11.42
C THR A 535 17.95 -24.98 9.89
N TYR A 536 16.88 -25.39 9.21
CA TYR A 536 16.80 -25.37 7.76
C TYR A 536 15.37 -25.12 7.29
N ALA A 537 15.23 -24.61 6.08
CA ALA A 537 13.94 -24.38 5.41
C ALA A 537 14.01 -24.89 3.97
N ILE A 538 12.85 -25.24 3.42
CA ILE A 538 12.72 -25.64 2.02
C ILE A 538 11.82 -24.63 1.33
N VAL A 539 12.26 -24.13 0.19
CA VAL A 539 11.45 -23.22 -0.63
C VAL A 539 11.42 -23.71 -2.06
N HIS A 540 10.33 -23.47 -2.78
CA HIS A 540 10.16 -23.96 -4.14
C HIS A 540 9.43 -22.99 -5.05
N ALA A 541 9.42 -23.27 -6.35
CA ALA A 541 8.57 -22.57 -7.31
C ALA A 541 7.63 -23.56 -7.98
N ASN A 542 6.37 -23.66 -7.53
CA ASN A 542 5.39 -24.61 -8.08
C ASN A 542 5.96 -26.04 -8.24
N ALA A 543 6.54 -26.57 -7.16
CA ALA A 543 7.25 -27.84 -7.17
C ALA A 543 6.97 -28.68 -5.93
N ASP A 544 5.72 -28.67 -5.43
CA ASP A 544 5.31 -29.27 -4.16
C ASP A 544 5.78 -30.71 -3.98
N LYS A 545 5.68 -31.53 -5.04
CA LYS A 545 6.14 -32.93 -5.01
C LYS A 545 7.64 -33.06 -4.73
N ARG A 546 8.45 -32.20 -5.35
CA ARG A 546 9.91 -32.19 -5.15
C ARG A 546 10.27 -31.61 -3.79
N ALA A 547 9.54 -30.59 -3.33
CA ALA A 547 9.74 -30.01 -2.00
C ALA A 547 9.42 -31.02 -0.89
N ALA A 548 8.33 -31.79 -1.04
CA ALA A 548 7.98 -32.89 -0.13
C ALA A 548 9.03 -34.01 -0.15
N GLU A 549 9.63 -34.32 -1.31
CA GLU A 549 10.76 -35.26 -1.39
C GLU A 549 11.99 -34.73 -0.62
N TYR A 550 12.34 -33.46 -0.79
CA TYR A 550 13.40 -32.81 -0.02
C TYR A 550 13.13 -32.90 1.48
N ALA A 551 11.91 -32.59 1.92
CA ALA A 551 11.54 -32.63 3.32
C ALA A 551 11.80 -34.01 3.93
N ARG A 552 11.35 -35.08 3.27
CA ARG A 552 11.60 -36.45 3.74
C ARG A 552 13.08 -36.81 3.77
N ILE A 553 13.84 -36.44 2.73
CA ILE A 553 15.29 -36.76 2.66
C ILE A 553 16.03 -36.08 3.80
N TYR A 554 15.81 -34.78 3.98
CA TYR A 554 16.57 -33.99 4.95
C TYR A 554 16.08 -34.17 6.38
N GLU A 555 14.80 -34.47 6.59
CA GLU A 555 14.32 -34.88 7.92
C GLU A 555 15.02 -36.16 8.38
N ASN A 556 15.07 -37.19 7.53
CA ASN A 556 15.77 -38.43 7.84
C ASN A 556 17.28 -38.23 8.04
N MET A 557 17.89 -37.31 7.28
CA MET A 557 19.33 -37.02 7.39
C MET A 557 19.67 -36.22 8.65
N LEU A 558 18.86 -35.20 8.99
CA LEU A 558 19.16 -34.21 10.01
C LEU A 558 18.45 -34.48 11.34
N GLY A 559 17.54 -35.46 11.38
CA GLY A 559 16.78 -35.84 12.57
C GLY A 559 15.78 -34.78 13.05
N LYS A 560 15.42 -33.81 12.20
CA LYS A 560 14.48 -32.73 12.52
C LYS A 560 13.71 -32.31 11.28
N GLN A 561 12.47 -31.85 11.45
CA GLN A 561 11.65 -31.28 10.36
C GLN A 561 12.23 -29.93 9.89
N PRO A 562 11.96 -29.51 8.64
CA PRO A 562 12.28 -28.15 8.22
C PRO A 562 11.48 -27.15 9.06
N ALA A 563 12.06 -26.00 9.36
CA ALA A 563 11.36 -24.90 10.04
C ALA A 563 10.11 -24.49 9.28
N TYR A 564 10.15 -24.55 7.95
CA TYR A 564 8.99 -24.38 7.07
C TYR A 564 9.28 -24.90 5.66
N ILE A 565 8.19 -25.14 4.93
CA ILE A 565 8.18 -25.40 3.49
C ILE A 565 7.20 -24.39 2.87
N MET A 566 7.63 -23.64 1.86
CA MET A 566 6.74 -22.71 1.18
C MET A 566 7.11 -22.45 -0.29
N ASP A 567 6.15 -21.91 -1.03
CA ASP A 567 6.39 -21.37 -2.36
C ASP A 567 7.14 -20.04 -2.26
N ILE A 568 8.05 -19.78 -3.20
CA ILE A 568 8.87 -18.56 -3.22
C ILE A 568 8.08 -17.37 -3.73
N SER A 569 8.49 -16.19 -3.30
CA SER A 569 8.09 -14.88 -3.80
C SER A 569 8.13 -14.79 -5.34
N THR A 570 7.25 -13.98 -5.93
CA THR A 570 7.23 -13.70 -7.38
C THR A 570 8.56 -13.12 -7.88
N ILE A 571 9.23 -12.35 -7.03
CA ILE A 571 10.55 -11.75 -7.30
C ILE A 571 11.64 -12.83 -7.36
N VAL A 572 11.58 -13.84 -6.50
CA VAL A 572 12.53 -14.96 -6.58
C VAL A 572 12.15 -15.88 -7.75
N ALA A 573 10.87 -16.17 -7.93
CA ALA A 573 10.31 -16.98 -9.01
C ALA A 573 10.69 -16.49 -10.40
N MET A 574 10.63 -15.18 -10.68
CA MET A 574 11.03 -14.62 -11.98
C MET A 574 12.51 -14.85 -12.32
N ASN A 575 13.34 -15.20 -11.33
CA ASN A 575 14.75 -15.50 -11.52
C ASN A 575 14.99 -17.01 -11.53
N ALA A 576 14.46 -17.72 -10.54
CA ALA A 576 14.67 -19.16 -10.34
C ALA A 576 13.90 -20.02 -11.36
N GLY A 577 12.68 -19.61 -11.71
CA GLY A 577 11.79 -20.32 -12.61
C GLY A 577 11.03 -21.48 -11.98
N ILE A 578 9.93 -21.86 -12.64
CA ILE A 578 9.04 -22.96 -12.27
C ILE A 578 9.82 -24.26 -12.12
N GLY A 579 9.42 -25.03 -11.12
CA GLY A 579 9.93 -26.35 -10.83
C GLY A 579 11.24 -26.35 -10.04
N THR A 580 11.73 -25.18 -9.62
CA THR A 580 12.90 -25.04 -8.74
C THR A 580 12.58 -25.50 -7.31
N VAL A 581 13.56 -26.10 -6.63
CA VAL A 581 13.53 -26.35 -5.18
C VAL A 581 14.87 -25.95 -4.57
N ALA A 582 14.84 -25.32 -3.41
CA ALA A 582 16.02 -24.94 -2.65
C ALA A 582 15.94 -25.44 -1.20
N ILE A 583 17.10 -25.70 -0.62
CA ILE A 583 17.27 -25.88 0.81
C ILE A 583 18.13 -24.73 1.34
N ALA A 584 17.61 -24.02 2.33
CA ALA A 584 18.35 -23.02 3.10
C ALA A 584 18.67 -23.59 4.47
N TYR A 585 19.84 -23.28 5.02
CA TYR A 585 20.23 -23.76 6.34
C TYR A 585 21.12 -22.77 7.07
N ILE A 586 21.13 -22.89 8.40
CA ILE A 586 22.09 -22.24 9.30
C ILE A 586 22.89 -23.36 9.99
N ARG A 587 24.23 -23.29 9.91
CA ARG A 587 25.13 -24.20 10.63
C ARG A 587 25.09 -23.94 12.13
N LYS A 588 25.43 -24.95 12.94
CA LYS A 588 25.44 -24.81 14.40
C LYS A 588 26.72 -24.14 14.92
N ASP A 589 27.87 -24.36 14.28
CA ASP A 589 29.18 -23.87 14.72
C ASP A 589 29.91 -22.97 13.70
#